data_AF-A0A833ANX2-F1
#
_entry.id   AF-A0A833ANX2-F1
#
_cell.length_a   1.000
_cell.length_b   1.000
_cell.length_c   1.000
_cell.angle_alpha   90.00
_cell.angle_beta   90.00
_cell.angle_gamma   90.00
#
_symmetry.space_group_name_H-M   'P 1'
#
loop_
_entity.id
_entity.type
_entity.pdbx_description
1 polymer ?
#
loop_
_entity_poly.entity_id
_entity_poly.type
_entity_poly.pdbx_seq_one_letter_code
_entity_poly.pdbx_strand_id
1 'polypeptide(L)'
;MKKTGLNNGIKMYFGGVILAAFLLTGCTASEPIMVNSPDGANTFQLSVTDQSTTIHAINFLIRKNGTPVLLPSEIKITSREIDFISPFSINKVEESSVENEWTTDFGERKIIPDNYNQVKVFLESATARLNLICRAYNEGVAFAYEIPRQGNFETISIDEESITYKFSKDYNVWSTPK
;
A
#
# COMPACT_ATOMS: atom_id res chain seq x y z
N MET A 1 27.70 -59.32 58.54
CA MET A 1 28.62 -58.58 59.44
C MET A 1 29.41 -57.56 58.64
N LYS A 2 29.51 -56.34 59.18
CA LYS A 2 30.40 -55.21 58.82
C LYS A 2 30.11 -54.38 57.56
N LYS A 3 30.20 -53.07 57.82
CA LYS A 3 29.95 -51.85 57.03
C LYS A 3 31.10 -51.53 56.06
N THR A 4 30.90 -50.40 55.34
CA THR A 4 31.88 -49.45 54.77
C THR A 4 32.48 -49.86 53.43
N GLY A 5 32.64 -48.99 52.43
CA GLY A 5 32.43 -47.56 52.33
C GLY A 5 32.76 -47.09 50.90
N LEU A 6 32.20 -45.94 50.58
CA LEU A 6 32.44 -45.03 49.45
C LEU A 6 33.74 -45.22 48.64
N ASN A 7 33.65 -45.24 47.30
CA ASN A 7 34.64 -44.52 46.50
C ASN A 7 34.08 -43.97 45.17
N ASN A 8 34.45 -42.70 44.94
CA ASN A 8 33.99 -41.79 43.92
C ASN A 8 34.49 -42.14 42.50
N GLY A 9 33.70 -41.77 41.50
CA GLY A 9 34.14 -41.70 40.12
C GLY A 9 33.05 -41.24 39.15
N ILE A 10 32.51 -40.03 39.33
CA ILE A 10 31.65 -39.40 38.30
C ILE A 10 32.54 -39.01 37.12
N LYS A 11 32.51 -39.80 36.04
CA LYS A 11 33.04 -39.40 34.74
C LYS A 11 31.98 -38.55 34.02
N MET A 12 32.16 -37.24 34.04
CA MET A 12 31.29 -36.29 33.36
C MET A 12 31.73 -36.16 31.89
N TYR A 13 31.02 -36.84 30.98
CA TYR A 13 31.24 -36.70 29.54
C TYR A 13 30.53 -35.43 29.04
N PHE A 14 31.31 -34.45 28.58
CA PHE A 14 30.82 -33.25 27.88
C PHE A 14 30.31 -33.64 26.48
N GLY A 15 29.01 -33.92 26.37
CA GLY A 15 28.32 -33.97 25.09
C GLY A 15 27.99 -32.56 24.64
N GLY A 16 28.82 -31.99 23.76
CA GLY A 16 28.56 -30.69 23.15
C GLY A 16 27.39 -30.77 22.18
N VAL A 17 26.22 -30.29 22.59
CA VAL A 17 25.09 -30.02 21.69
C VAL A 17 25.31 -28.61 21.13
N ILE A 18 25.83 -28.54 19.90
CA ILE A 18 25.86 -27.28 19.14
C ILE A 18 24.43 -27.03 18.65
N LEU A 19 23.71 -26.17 19.38
CA LEU A 19 22.41 -25.65 18.94
C LEU A 19 22.68 -24.57 17.87
N ALA A 20 22.64 -24.98 16.61
CA ALA A 20 22.70 -24.05 15.48
C ALA A 20 21.42 -23.19 15.48
N ALA A 21 21.54 -21.94 15.91
CA ALA A 21 20.48 -20.95 15.80
C ALA A 21 20.30 -20.57 14.32
N PHE A 22 19.23 -21.09 13.71
CA PHE A 22 18.76 -20.66 12.40
C PHE A 22 18.32 -19.19 12.52
N LEU A 23 19.15 -18.27 12.06
CA LEU A 23 18.76 -16.88 11.84
C LEU A 23 17.79 -16.85 10.66
N LEU A 24 16.50 -16.93 10.94
CA LEU A 24 15.45 -16.60 9.98
C LEU A 24 15.51 -15.09 9.74
N THR A 25 16.28 -14.67 8.73
CA THR A 25 16.17 -13.32 8.19
C THR A 25 14.82 -13.21 7.51
N GLY A 26 13.84 -12.69 8.24
CA GLY A 26 12.51 -12.38 7.72
C GLY A 26 12.60 -11.29 6.66
N CYS A 27 12.09 -11.57 5.46
CA CYS A 27 11.83 -10.56 4.46
C CYS A 27 10.74 -9.63 5.02
N THR A 28 11.10 -8.39 5.37
CA THR A 28 10.12 -7.40 5.80
C THR A 28 9.49 -6.82 4.55
N ALA A 29 8.39 -7.40 4.10
CA ALA A 29 7.52 -6.76 3.13
C ALA A 29 6.79 -5.61 3.84
N SER A 30 6.81 -4.41 3.27
CA SER A 30 6.03 -3.28 3.80
C SER A 30 4.55 -3.68 3.84
N GLU A 31 3.90 -3.47 4.99
CA GLU A 31 2.47 -3.70 5.09
C GLU A 31 1.71 -2.73 4.17
N PRO A 32 0.60 -3.20 3.56
CA PRO A 32 -0.24 -2.34 2.73
C PRO A 32 -0.94 -1.26 3.56
N ILE A 33 -1.11 -0.08 2.98
CA ILE A 33 -1.92 1.00 3.54
C ILE A 33 -3.37 0.77 3.14
N MET A 34 -4.28 0.87 4.10
CA MET A 34 -5.69 0.54 3.89
C MET A 34 -6.57 1.72 4.25
N VAL A 35 -7.59 1.99 3.44
CA VAL A 35 -8.69 2.89 3.81
C VAL A 35 -10.02 2.21 3.51
N ASN A 36 -10.90 2.17 4.52
CA ASN A 36 -12.24 1.58 4.43
C ASN A 36 -13.28 2.68 4.36
N SER A 37 -14.39 2.44 3.67
CA SER A 37 -15.55 3.33 3.69
C SER A 37 -16.16 3.44 5.10
N PRO A 38 -16.94 4.50 5.39
CA PRO A 38 -17.64 4.64 6.67
C PRO A 38 -18.44 3.41 7.11
N ASP A 39 -19.09 2.71 6.17
CA ASP A 39 -19.82 1.46 6.43
C ASP A 39 -18.94 0.18 6.39
N GLY A 40 -17.66 0.31 6.06
CA GLY A 40 -16.71 -0.78 5.91
C GLY A 40 -16.92 -1.65 4.66
N ALA A 41 -17.86 -1.33 3.78
CA ALA A 41 -18.18 -2.13 2.60
C ALA A 41 -17.11 -2.02 1.51
N ASN A 42 -16.53 -0.84 1.28
CA ASN A 42 -15.49 -0.65 0.26
C ASN A 42 -14.13 -0.43 0.92
N THR A 43 -13.11 -1.06 0.35
CA THR A 43 -11.74 -0.93 0.82
C THR A 43 -10.81 -0.60 -0.33
N PHE A 44 -10.05 0.47 -0.18
CA PHE A 44 -8.90 0.77 -1.03
C PHE A 44 -7.63 0.32 -0.31
N GLN A 45 -6.89 -0.57 -0.94
CA GLN A 45 -5.61 -1.07 -0.46
C GLN A 45 -4.50 -0.51 -1.35
N LEU A 46 -3.54 0.22 -0.79
CA LEU A 46 -2.35 0.70 -1.47
C LEU A 46 -1.12 -0.09 -1.03
N SER A 47 -0.27 -0.47 -1.97
CA SER A 47 1.00 -1.14 -1.73
C SER A 47 2.09 -0.48 -2.55
N VAL A 48 3.16 -0.06 -1.89
CA VAL A 48 4.35 0.51 -2.53
C VAL A 48 5.49 -0.47 -2.29
N THR A 49 6.03 -1.05 -3.36
CA THR A 49 7.14 -2.01 -3.21
C THR A 49 8.42 -1.27 -2.85
N ASP A 50 9.03 -1.66 -1.73
CA ASP A 50 10.25 -1.06 -1.19
C ASP A 50 11.50 -1.36 -2.03
N GLN A 51 12.57 -0.58 -1.80
CA GLN A 51 13.87 -0.59 -2.47
C GLN A 51 14.61 -1.94 -2.45
N SER A 52 14.17 -2.89 -1.62
CA SER A 52 14.79 -4.23 -1.50
C SER A 52 14.33 -5.23 -2.56
N THR A 53 13.32 -4.86 -3.36
CA THR A 53 12.77 -5.73 -4.41
C THR A 53 13.27 -5.30 -5.79
N THR A 54 13.34 -6.22 -6.76
CA THR A 54 13.73 -5.87 -8.14
C THR A 54 12.58 -5.26 -8.95
N ILE A 55 11.37 -5.23 -8.41
CA ILE A 55 10.15 -4.73 -9.07
C ILE A 55 9.54 -3.64 -8.22
N HIS A 56 9.72 -2.40 -8.66
CA HIS A 56 9.23 -1.20 -7.98
C HIS A 56 7.93 -0.78 -8.63
N ALA A 57 6.85 -0.79 -7.85
CA ALA A 57 5.54 -0.45 -8.37
C ALA A 57 4.66 0.12 -7.25
N ILE A 58 3.88 1.13 -7.61
CA ILE A 58 2.76 1.62 -6.81
C ILE A 58 1.54 0.83 -7.27
N ASN A 59 1.06 -0.06 -6.41
CA ASN A 59 -0.08 -0.91 -6.69
C ASN A 59 -1.27 -0.55 -5.80
N PHE A 60 -2.47 -0.73 -6.32
CA PHE A 60 -3.70 -0.69 -5.56
C PHE A 60 -4.56 -1.92 -5.80
N LEU A 61 -5.38 -2.26 -4.81
CA LEU A 61 -6.35 -3.34 -4.84
C LEU A 61 -7.65 -2.83 -4.23
N ILE A 62 -8.79 -3.15 -4.85
CA ILE A 62 -10.10 -2.69 -4.38
C ILE A 62 -10.95 -3.88 -3.97
N ARG A 63 -11.53 -3.82 -2.77
CA ARG A 63 -12.49 -4.80 -2.27
C ARG A 63 -13.86 -4.18 -2.06
N LYS A 64 -14.88 -4.99 -2.28
CA LYS A 64 -16.26 -4.74 -1.86
C LYS A 64 -16.75 -5.90 -1.00
N ASN A 65 -17.19 -5.62 0.22
CA ASN A 65 -17.57 -6.59 1.23
C ASN A 65 -16.51 -7.69 1.41
N GLY A 66 -15.24 -7.28 1.51
CA GLY A 66 -14.08 -8.18 1.63
C GLY A 66 -13.68 -8.90 0.33
N THR A 67 -14.52 -8.90 -0.71
CA THR A 67 -14.25 -9.59 -1.98
C THR A 67 -13.49 -8.68 -2.95
N PRO A 68 -12.37 -9.12 -3.57
CA PRO A 68 -11.67 -8.34 -4.59
C PRO A 68 -12.54 -8.05 -5.81
N VAL A 69 -12.65 -6.76 -6.17
CA VAL A 69 -13.25 -6.29 -7.42
C VAL A 69 -12.16 -5.94 -8.42
N LEU A 70 -11.13 -5.23 -7.96
CA LEU A 70 -9.87 -5.03 -8.68
C LEU A 70 -8.76 -5.80 -7.97
N LEU A 71 -8.04 -6.63 -8.73
CA LEU A 71 -6.79 -7.28 -8.34
C LEU A 71 -5.64 -6.25 -8.32
N PRO A 72 -4.43 -6.61 -7.82
CA PRO A 72 -3.29 -5.70 -7.80
C PRO A 72 -3.04 -5.03 -9.16
N SER A 73 -3.34 -3.74 -9.17
CA SER A 73 -3.39 -2.85 -10.33
C SER A 73 -2.37 -1.74 -10.13
N GLU A 74 -1.64 -1.40 -11.18
CA GLU A 74 -0.47 -0.53 -11.11
C GLU A 74 -0.80 0.90 -11.52
N ILE A 75 -0.18 1.87 -10.84
CA ILE A 75 -0.09 3.29 -11.19
C ILE A 75 1.35 3.58 -11.61
N LYS A 76 1.53 4.04 -12.85
CA LYS A 76 2.82 4.45 -13.38
C LYS A 76 2.70 5.81 -14.07
N ILE A 77 3.62 6.70 -13.75
CA ILE A 77 3.70 8.05 -14.31
C ILE A 77 5.11 8.21 -14.87
N THR A 78 5.25 8.76 -16.07
CA THR A 78 6.55 9.11 -16.65
C THR A 78 6.60 10.60 -16.96
N SER A 79 7.79 11.18 -16.74
CA SER A 79 8.08 12.58 -16.98
C SER A 79 9.54 12.70 -17.42
N ARG A 80 9.87 13.79 -18.12
CA ARG A 80 11.25 14.08 -18.54
C ARG A 80 12.04 14.76 -17.44
N GLU A 81 11.35 15.50 -16.59
CA GLU A 81 11.94 16.35 -15.57
C GLU A 81 12.15 15.60 -14.24
N ILE A 82 11.22 14.72 -13.88
CA ILE A 82 11.21 14.02 -12.59
C ILE A 82 11.08 12.51 -12.80
N ASP A 83 11.93 11.75 -12.10
CA ASP A 83 11.92 10.30 -12.13
C ASP A 83 10.90 9.72 -11.14
N PHE A 84 9.69 9.44 -11.64
CA PHE A 84 8.64 8.74 -10.90
C PHE A 84 8.68 7.20 -11.04
N ILE A 85 9.73 6.66 -11.66
CA ILE A 85 9.89 5.21 -11.87
C ILE A 85 10.82 4.60 -10.82
N SER A 86 11.79 5.38 -10.36
CA SER A 86 12.67 4.97 -9.28
C SER A 86 11.90 4.60 -8.00
N PRO A 87 12.49 3.72 -7.16
CA PRO A 87 11.83 3.19 -5.98
C PRO A 87 11.42 4.30 -5.01
N PHE A 88 10.16 4.28 -4.58
CA PHE A 88 9.67 5.15 -3.52
C PHE A 88 9.71 4.44 -2.17
N SER A 89 10.05 5.19 -1.12
CA SER A 89 9.70 4.85 0.26
C SER A 89 8.49 5.68 0.70
N ILE A 90 7.76 5.16 1.67
CA ILE A 90 6.69 5.90 2.34
C ILE A 90 7.33 6.77 3.42
N ASN A 91 7.26 8.09 3.26
CA ASN A 91 7.77 9.05 4.24
C ASN A 91 6.72 9.31 5.33
N LYS A 92 5.45 9.49 4.94
CA LYS A 92 4.35 9.79 5.86
C LYS A 92 3.02 9.24 5.35
N VAL A 93 2.14 8.89 6.28
CA VAL A 93 0.72 8.62 6.02
C VAL A 93 -0.11 9.53 6.91
N GLU A 94 -1.08 10.23 6.32
CA GLU A 94 -2.07 11.04 7.04
C GLU A 94 -3.45 10.45 6.81
N GLU A 95 -4.18 10.20 7.90
CA GLU A 95 -5.54 9.68 7.85
C GLU A 95 -6.52 10.79 8.23
N SER A 96 -7.68 10.81 7.59
CA SER A 96 -8.75 11.76 7.88
C SER A 96 -10.10 11.18 7.48
N SER A 97 -11.16 11.71 8.08
CA SER A 97 -12.55 11.39 7.74
C SER A 97 -13.30 12.68 7.50
N VAL A 98 -14.18 12.66 6.51
CA VAL A 98 -15.07 13.77 6.20
C VAL A 98 -16.50 13.26 6.26
N GLU A 99 -17.34 14.01 6.96
CA GLU A 99 -18.79 13.85 6.97
C GLU A 99 -19.37 15.24 6.70
N ASN A 100 -19.83 15.47 5.48
CA ASN A 100 -20.28 16.78 5.02
C ASN A 100 -21.28 16.66 3.85
N GLU A 101 -21.77 17.78 3.37
CA GLU A 101 -22.57 17.89 2.16
C GLU A 101 -22.28 19.19 1.41
N TRP A 102 -22.53 19.21 0.10
CA TRP A 102 -22.48 20.42 -0.70
C TRP A 102 -23.77 20.59 -1.52
N THR A 103 -24.11 21.84 -1.80
CA THR A 103 -25.33 22.21 -2.54
C THR A 103 -24.98 22.68 -3.94
N THR A 104 -25.79 22.27 -4.93
CA THR A 104 -25.68 22.69 -6.34
C THR A 104 -27.05 23.01 -6.92
N ASP A 105 -27.10 24.00 -7.82
CA ASP A 105 -28.28 24.33 -8.62
C ASP A 105 -28.40 23.49 -9.89
N PHE A 106 -27.36 22.69 -10.21
CA PHE A 106 -27.27 21.85 -11.39
C PHE A 106 -27.13 20.37 -11.02
N GLY A 107 -27.77 19.49 -11.80
CA GLY A 107 -27.66 18.03 -11.66
C GLY A 107 -28.95 17.35 -11.19
N GLU A 108 -28.86 16.05 -10.95
CA GLU A 108 -30.01 15.20 -10.59
C GLU A 108 -30.49 15.40 -9.13
N ARG A 109 -29.63 15.98 -8.27
CA ARG A 109 -29.90 16.22 -6.85
C ARG A 109 -29.35 17.57 -6.43
N LYS A 110 -30.06 18.26 -5.53
CA LYS A 110 -29.65 19.58 -5.00
C LYS A 110 -28.57 19.49 -3.91
N ILE A 111 -28.70 18.51 -3.01
CA ILE A 111 -27.78 18.28 -1.88
C ILE A 111 -27.03 16.99 -2.15
N ILE A 112 -25.70 17.06 -2.15
CA ILE A 112 -24.80 15.94 -2.43
C ILE A 112 -23.99 15.63 -1.16
N PRO A 113 -24.14 14.42 -0.59
CA PRO A 113 -23.30 13.98 0.53
C PRO A 113 -21.84 13.86 0.10
N ASP A 114 -20.93 14.28 0.97
CA ASP A 114 -19.48 14.10 0.82
C ASP A 114 -18.94 13.42 2.08
N ASN A 115 -19.19 12.11 2.16
CA ASN A 115 -18.91 11.28 3.34
C ASN A 115 -17.90 10.19 2.99
N TYR A 116 -16.67 10.30 3.48
CA TYR A 116 -15.59 9.36 3.18
C TYR A 116 -14.51 9.31 4.25
N ASN A 117 -13.78 8.20 4.27
CA ASN A 117 -12.47 8.14 4.91
C ASN A 117 -11.38 8.33 3.85
N GLN A 118 -10.26 8.92 4.24
CA GLN A 118 -9.14 9.26 3.37
C GLN A 118 -7.81 8.88 4.01
N VAL A 119 -6.90 8.39 3.18
CA VAL A 119 -5.46 8.36 3.48
C VAL A 119 -4.71 9.20 2.45
N LYS A 120 -3.79 10.04 2.92
CA LYS A 120 -2.81 10.74 2.08
C LYS A 120 -1.44 10.18 2.37
N VAL A 121 -0.84 9.56 1.37
CA VAL A 121 0.43 8.85 1.46
C VAL A 121 1.48 9.68 0.74
N PHE A 122 2.51 10.08 1.48
CA PHE A 122 3.61 10.89 0.99
C PHE A 122 4.76 9.96 0.63
N LEU A 123 5.07 9.87 -0.66
CA LEU A 123 6.13 9.03 -1.21
C LEU A 123 7.35 9.87 -1.54
N GLU A 124 8.52 9.32 -1.26
CA GLU A 124 9.81 9.96 -1.52
C GLU A 124 10.81 8.94 -2.06
N SER A 125 11.52 9.31 -3.12
CA SER A 125 12.66 8.60 -3.67
C SER A 125 13.91 9.47 -3.53
N ALA A 126 15.05 9.03 -4.05
CA ALA A 126 16.27 9.84 -4.04
C ALA A 126 16.12 11.17 -4.81
N THR A 127 15.23 11.22 -5.79
CA THR A 127 15.11 12.34 -6.75
C THR A 127 13.69 12.87 -6.91
N ALA A 128 12.68 12.19 -6.38
CA ALA A 128 11.28 12.52 -6.59
C ALA A 128 10.44 12.43 -5.31
N ARG A 129 9.39 13.23 -5.27
CA ARG A 129 8.31 13.20 -4.28
C ARG A 129 6.97 13.10 -5.01
N LEU A 130 6.09 12.26 -4.51
CA LEU A 130 4.75 12.03 -5.07
C LEU A 130 3.81 11.76 -3.91
N ASN A 131 2.64 12.40 -3.88
CA ASN A 131 1.63 12.06 -2.89
C ASN A 131 0.49 11.31 -3.57
N LEU A 132 -0.08 10.34 -2.86
CA LEU A 132 -1.30 9.65 -3.26
C LEU A 132 -2.39 9.99 -2.25
N ILE A 133 -3.55 10.38 -2.74
CA ILE A 133 -4.74 10.64 -1.94
C ILE A 133 -5.74 9.55 -2.30
N CYS A 134 -6.07 8.68 -1.35
CA CYS A 134 -7.02 7.59 -1.56
C CYS A 134 -8.23 7.83 -0.64
N ARG A 135 -9.43 7.77 -1.22
CA ARG A 135 -10.70 7.95 -0.52
C ARG A 135 -11.59 6.72 -0.67
N ALA A 136 -12.29 6.36 0.40
CA ALA A 136 -13.30 5.32 0.40
C ALA A 136 -14.65 5.90 0.86
N TYR A 137 -15.63 5.81 -0.03
CA TYR A 137 -17.04 6.17 0.14
C TYR A 137 -17.86 4.87 0.27
N ASN A 138 -19.09 4.94 0.81
CA ASN A 138 -19.96 3.76 0.85
C ASN A 138 -20.38 3.30 -0.56
N GLU A 139 -20.37 4.21 -1.53
CA GLU A 139 -20.75 3.99 -2.92
C GLU A 139 -19.57 3.52 -3.79
N GLY A 140 -18.33 3.74 -3.36
CA GLY A 140 -17.14 3.41 -4.14
C GLY A 140 -15.85 3.95 -3.56
N VAL A 141 -14.82 4.02 -4.39
CA VAL A 141 -13.49 4.52 -4.01
C VAL A 141 -12.98 5.49 -5.06
N ALA A 142 -12.10 6.39 -4.65
CA ALA A 142 -11.43 7.33 -5.53
C ALA A 142 -9.96 7.46 -5.13
N PHE A 143 -9.11 7.81 -6.09
CA PHE A 143 -7.76 8.24 -5.77
C PHE A 143 -7.30 9.35 -6.72
N ALA A 144 -6.32 10.11 -6.26
CA ALA A 144 -5.60 11.10 -7.04
C ALA A 144 -4.12 11.07 -6.65
N TYR A 145 -3.25 11.55 -7.53
CA TYR A 145 -1.87 11.85 -7.18
C TYR A 145 -1.64 13.36 -7.17
N GLU A 146 -0.76 13.82 -6.28
CA GLU A 146 -0.26 15.18 -6.28
C GLU A 146 1.25 15.15 -6.45
N ILE A 147 1.76 15.99 -7.35
CA ILE A 147 3.19 16.17 -7.52
C ILE A 147 3.57 17.46 -6.77
N PRO A 148 4.13 17.38 -5.55
CA PRO A 148 4.53 18.57 -4.82
C PRO A 148 5.66 19.29 -5.54
N ARG A 149 5.74 20.62 -5.36
CA ARG A 149 6.86 21.43 -5.84
C ARG A 149 8.18 20.85 -5.32
N GLN A 150 9.12 20.56 -6.21
CA GLN A 150 10.38 19.89 -5.90
C GLN A 150 11.47 20.19 -6.90
N GLY A 151 12.73 20.05 -6.47
CA GLY A 151 13.87 20.52 -7.24
C GLY A 151 13.73 22.02 -7.58
N ASN A 152 14.15 22.38 -8.79
CA ASN A 152 14.01 23.73 -9.34
C ASN A 152 12.98 23.79 -10.48
N PHE A 153 11.98 22.88 -10.47
CA PHE A 153 10.95 22.82 -11.50
C PHE A 153 9.73 23.65 -11.09
N GLU A 154 9.39 24.65 -11.93
CA GLU A 154 8.13 25.41 -11.84
C GLU A 154 7.00 24.71 -12.61
N THR A 155 7.37 23.98 -13.67
CA THR A 155 6.47 23.25 -14.56
C THR A 155 7.10 21.90 -14.87
N ILE A 156 6.26 20.88 -15.05
CA ILE A 156 6.68 19.55 -15.46
C ILE A 156 5.78 19.05 -16.58
N SER A 157 6.32 18.16 -17.41
CA SER A 157 5.56 17.49 -18.46
C SER A 157 5.30 16.04 -18.04
N ILE A 158 4.04 15.61 -18.13
CA ILE A 158 3.69 14.19 -18.00
C ILE A 158 3.69 13.60 -19.40
N ASP A 159 4.66 12.72 -19.67
CA ASP A 159 4.79 12.06 -20.97
C ASP A 159 3.78 10.91 -21.10
N GLU A 160 3.60 10.12 -20.03
CA GLU A 160 2.62 9.03 -19.98
C GLU A 160 2.03 8.89 -18.57
N GLU A 161 0.72 8.65 -18.53
CA GLU A 161 0.01 8.15 -17.36
C GLU A 161 -0.56 6.77 -17.69
N SER A 162 -0.08 5.75 -16.99
CA SER A 162 -0.49 4.37 -17.15
C SER A 162 -1.08 3.84 -15.84
N ILE A 163 -2.41 3.84 -15.78
CA ILE A 163 -3.17 3.28 -14.66
C ILE A 163 -3.88 2.05 -15.17
N THR A 164 -3.51 0.88 -14.64
CA THR A 164 -4.17 -0.37 -14.99
C THR A 164 -5.37 -0.62 -14.08
N TYR A 165 -6.38 -1.31 -14.60
CA TYR A 165 -7.55 -1.73 -13.81
C TYR A 165 -7.79 -3.22 -14.08
N LYS A 166 -7.22 -4.08 -13.24
CA LYS A 166 -7.32 -5.54 -13.40
C LYS A 166 -8.55 -6.05 -12.67
N PHE A 167 -9.65 -6.25 -13.39
CA PHE A 167 -10.86 -6.83 -12.83
C PHE A 167 -10.63 -8.27 -12.37
N SER A 168 -11.30 -8.66 -11.28
CA SER A 168 -11.17 -10.02 -10.72
C SER A 168 -11.82 -11.11 -11.56
N LYS A 169 -12.65 -10.74 -12.53
CA LYS A 169 -13.37 -11.62 -13.45
C LYS A 169 -13.53 -10.94 -14.80
N ASP A 170 -13.89 -11.73 -15.79
CA ASP A 170 -14.38 -11.24 -17.07
C ASP A 170 -15.85 -10.80 -16.91
N TYR A 171 -16.08 -9.48 -16.87
CA TYR A 171 -17.40 -8.89 -16.67
C TYR A 171 -17.98 -8.44 -18.01
N ASN A 172 -19.31 -8.52 -18.13
CA ASN A 172 -20.01 -7.89 -19.25
C ASN A 172 -19.74 -6.38 -19.23
N VAL A 173 -19.36 -5.83 -20.39
CA VAL A 173 -19.07 -4.42 -20.56
C VAL A 173 -20.06 -3.79 -21.54
N TRP A 174 -20.61 -2.65 -21.16
CA TRP A 174 -21.28 -1.73 -22.09
C TRP A 174 -20.27 -0.65 -22.47
N SER A 175 -19.85 -0.65 -23.73
CA SER A 175 -18.87 0.31 -24.24
C SER A 175 -19.29 0.83 -25.61
N THR A 176 -18.88 2.06 -25.92
CA THR A 176 -18.94 2.59 -27.27
C THR A 176 -17.57 2.37 -27.91
N PRO A 177 -17.49 1.75 -29.11
CA PRO A 177 -16.24 1.64 -29.84
C PRO A 177 -15.62 3.02 -30.08
N LYS A 178 -14.29 3.08 -30.12
CA LYS A 178 -13.55 4.26 -30.58
C LYS A 178 -13.69 4.46 -32.08
#